data_AF-A0ABD7TZ65-F1
#
_entry.id   AF-A0ABD7TZ65-F1
#
_cell.length_a   1.000
_cell.length_b   1.000
_cell.length_c   1.000
_cell.angle_alpha   90.00
_cell.angle_beta   90.00
_cell.angle_gamma   90.00
#
_symmetry.space_group_name_H-M   'P 1'
#
loop_
_entity.id
_entity.type
_entity.pdbx_description
1 polymer ?
#
loop_
_entity_poly.entity_id
_entity_poly.type
_entity_poly.pdbx_seq_one_letter_code
_entity_poly.pdbx_strand_id
1 'polypeptide(L)' 'MEKKFKLIISPERCDAEALAHFIAELERLKLGVLTNGEIVYDDKNEKEVFNLMEKCILNKE' A
#
# COMPACT_ATOMS: atom_id res chain seq x y z
N MET A 1 -4.81 19.53 -10.07
CA MET A 1 -5.43 18.23 -10.39
C MET A 1 -4.80 17.21 -9.47
N GLU A 2 -5.55 16.63 -8.55
CA GLU A 2 -5.06 15.51 -7.73
C GLU A 2 -4.77 14.32 -8.66
N LYS A 3 -3.56 13.77 -8.57
CA LYS A 3 -3.17 12.57 -9.31
C LYS A 3 -3.42 11.36 -8.42
N LYS A 4 -4.03 10.33 -8.98
CA LYS A 4 -4.21 9.04 -8.31
C LYS A 4 -3.18 8.06 -8.82
N PHE A 5 -2.51 7.39 -7.89
CA PHE A 5 -1.56 6.32 -8.19
C PHE A 5 -2.21 4.96 -8.00
N LYS A 6 -1.72 3.97 -8.75
CA LYS A 6 -2.13 2.57 -8.64
C LYS A 6 -0.90 1.73 -8.28
N LEU A 7 -0.98 1.02 -7.16
CA LEU A 7 0.04 0.05 -6.78
C LEU A 7 -0.36 -1.33 -7.32
N ILE A 8 0.51 -1.93 -8.13
CA ILE A 8 0.33 -3.29 -8.65
C ILE A 8 1.15 -4.23 -7.79
N ILE A 9 0.48 -5.19 -7.15
CA ILE A 9 1.12 -6.16 -6.27
C ILE A 9 1.24 -7.49 -7.00
N SER A 10 2.46 -8.00 -7.13
CA SER A 10 2.72 -9.33 -7.67
C SER A 10 2.62 -10.37 -6.55
N PRO A 11 1.58 -11.22 -6.51
CA PRO A 11 1.37 -12.17 -5.42
C PRO A 11 2.49 -13.23 -5.32
N GLU A 12 3.24 -13.47 -6.39
CA GLU A 12 4.39 -14.39 -6.39
C GLU A 12 5.62 -13.84 -5.64
N ARG A 13 5.66 -12.52 -5.40
CA ARG A 13 6.81 -11.81 -4.84
C ARG A 13 6.51 -11.11 -3.52
N CYS A 14 5.25 -11.11 -3.10
CA CYS A 14 4.79 -10.44 -1.90
C CYS A 14 4.24 -11.48 -0.93
N ASP A 15 4.72 -11.45 0.30
CA ASP A 15 4.19 -12.28 1.36
C ASP A 15 2.74 -11.88 1.69
N ALA A 16 1.84 -12.87 1.72
CA ALA A 16 0.41 -12.63 1.88
C ALA A 16 0.05 -11.99 3.23
N GLU A 17 0.78 -12.32 4.30
CA GLU A 17 0.54 -11.77 5.64
C GLU A 17 1.03 -10.33 5.73
N ALA A 18 2.24 -10.07 5.23
CA ALA A 18 2.81 -8.73 5.12
C ALA A 18 1.90 -7.82 4.28
N LEU A 19 1.37 -8.35 3.17
CA LEU A 19 0.44 -7.64 2.30
C LEU A 19 -0.89 -7.33 3.00
N ALA A 20 -1.49 -8.30 3.69
CA ALA A 20 -2.72 -8.09 4.44
C ALA A 20 -2.53 -7.02 5.53
N HIS A 21 -1.39 -7.06 6.23
CA HIS A 21 -1.04 -6.05 7.24
C HIS A 21 -0.85 -4.65 6.63
N PHE A 22 -0.17 -4.56 5.48
CA PHE A 22 0.00 -3.30 4.75
C PHE A 22 -1.35 -2.69 4.35
N ILE A 23 -2.25 -3.49 3.76
CA ILE A 23 -3.59 -3.02 3.34
C ILE A 23 -4.40 -2.53 4.55
N ALA A 24 -4.40 -3.29 5.65
CA ALA A 24 -5.13 -2.94 6.86
C ALA A 24 -4.65 -1.59 7.45
N GLU A 25 -3.33 -1.39 7.53
CA GLU A 25 -2.76 -0.13 8.03
C GLU A 25 -3.01 1.05 7.07
N LEU A 26 -2.94 0.80 5.76
CA LEU A 26 -3.19 1.80 4.72
C LEU A 26 -4.63 2.35 4.80
N GLU A 27 -5.62 1.46 4.98
CA GLU A 27 -7.02 1.84 5.17
C GLU A 27 -7.27 2.49 6.53
N ARG A 28 -6.65 1.98 7.61
CA ARG A 28 -6.75 2.56 8.97
C ARG A 28 -6.25 3.99 9.01
N LEU A 29 -5.16 4.29 8.32
CA LEU A 29 -4.55 5.62 8.23
C LEU A 29 -5.22 6.51 7.16
N LYS A 30 -6.18 5.99 6.40
CA LYS A 30 -6.85 6.69 5.29
C LYS A 30 -5.88 7.20 4.22
N LEU A 31 -4.78 6.46 4.01
CA LEU A 31 -3.76 6.81 3.03
C LEU A 31 -4.14 6.35 1.62
N GLY A 32 -4.92 5.29 1.53
CA GLY A 32 -5.48 4.77 0.28
C GLY A 32 -6.54 3.72 0.55
N VAL A 33 -7.02 3.07 -0.52
CA VAL A 33 -8.02 2.01 -0.45
C VAL A 33 -7.67 0.86 -1.39
N LEU A 34 -8.00 -0.36 -1.01
CA LEU A 34 -7.98 -1.49 -1.93
C LEU A 34 -9.29 -1.53 -2.71
N THR A 35 -9.22 -1.45 -4.03
CA THR A 35 -10.39 -1.56 -4.91
C THR A 35 -10.07 -2.41 -6.13
N ASN A 36 -10.91 -3.41 -6.41
CA ASN A 36 -10.72 -4.34 -7.54
C ASN A 36 -9.32 -5.00 -7.60
N GLY A 37 -8.71 -5.25 -6.44
CA GLY A 37 -7.35 -5.82 -6.36
C GLY A 37 -6.21 -4.83 -6.59
N GLU A 38 -6.51 -3.53 -6.74
CA GLU A 38 -5.52 -2.46 -6.90
C GLU A 38 -5.56 -1.53 -5.68
N ILE A 39 -4.40 -1.09 -5.22
CA ILE A 39 -4.32 -0.06 -4.17
C ILE A 39 -4.28 1.30 -4.83
N VAL A 40 -5.25 2.15 -4.48
CA VAL A 40 -5.39 3.50 -5.01
C VAL A 40 -5.16 4.52 -3.90
N TYR A 41 -4.29 5.49 -4.15
CA TYR A 41 -3.99 6.58 -3.22
C TYR A 41 -3.75 7.90 -3.95
N ASP A 42 -3.94 9.01 -3.23
CA ASP A 42 -3.67 10.36 -3.73
C ASP A 42 -2.16 10.67 -3.68
N ASP A 43 -1.69 11.51 -4.58
CA ASP A 43 -0.29 11.95 -4.66
C ASP A 43 0.27 12.55 -3.36
N LYS A 44 -0.54 13.31 -2.62
CA LYS A 44 -0.17 13.85 -1.31
C LYS A 44 0.21 12.76 -0.28
N ASN A 45 -0.30 11.54 -0.45
CA ASN A 45 -0.04 10.40 0.44
C ASN A 45 1.13 9.54 -0.01
N GLU A 46 1.75 9.82 -1.16
CA GLU A 46 2.79 8.97 -1.78
C GLU A 46 3.92 8.62 -0.81
N LYS A 47 4.45 9.63 -0.10
CA LYS A 47 5.54 9.43 0.87
C LYS A 47 5.12 8.54 2.04
N GLU A 48 3.91 8.72 2.56
CA GLU A 48 3.42 7.92 3.69
C GLU A 48 3.10 6.48 3.28
N VAL A 49 2.52 6.30 2.10
CA VAL A 49 2.28 4.97 1.51
C VAL A 49 3.60 4.24 1.28
N PHE A 50 4.62 4.94 0.78
CA PHE A 50 5.95 4.35 0.58
C PHE A 50 6.61 3.95 1.91
N ASN A 51 6.60 4.82 2.92
CA ASN A 51 7.13 4.51 4.24
C ASN A 51 6.40 3.31 4.89
N LEU A 52 5.08 3.23 4.71
CA LEU A 52 4.28 2.11 5.21
C LEU A 52 4.63 0.82 4.47
N MET A 53 4.84 0.88 3.16
CA MET A 53 5.28 -0.25 2.35
C MET A 53 6.67 -0.72 2.77
N GLU A 54 7.62 0.20 3.02
CA GLU A 54 8.93 -0.13 3.55
C GLU A 54 8.83 -0.86 4.89
N LYS A 55 8.01 -0.36 5.80
CA LYS A 55 7.81 -0.96 7.13
C LYS A 55 7.13 -2.32 7.09
N CYS A 56 6.10 -2.49 6.25
CA CYS A 56 5.27 -3.69 6.25
C CYS A 56 5.80 -4.79 5.32
N ILE A 57 6.41 -4.42 4.19
CA ILE A 57 6.76 -5.35 3.11
C ILE A 57 8.28 -5.54 2.96
N LEU A 58 9.06 -4.45 3.03
CA LEU A 58 10.50 -4.47 2.69
C LEU A 58 11.41 -4.75 3.90
N ASN A 59 11.08 -4.21 5.08
CA ASN A 59 11.77 -4.49 6.33
C ASN A 59 11.07 -5.63 7.08
N LYS A 60 11.26 -6.85 6.59
CA LYS A 60 11.11 -8.04 7.42
C LYS A 60 12.41 -8.20 8.22
N GLU A 61 12.49 -7.57 9.40
CA GLU A 61 13.48 -7.99 10.42
C GLU A 61 13.20 -9.42 10.90
#